data_AF-A0A843F708-F1
#
_entry.id   AF-A0A843F708-F1
#
_cell.length_a   1.000
_cell.length_b   1.000
_cell.length_c   1.000
_cell.angle_alpha   90.00
_cell.angle_beta   90.00
_cell.angle_gamma   90.00
#
_symmetry.space_group_name_H-M   'P 1'
#
loop_
_entity.id
_entity.type
_entity.pdbx_description
1 polymer ?
#
loop_
_entity_poly.entity_id
_entity_poly.type
_entity_poly.pdbx_seq_one_letter_code
_entity_poly.pdbx_strand_id
1 'polypeptide(L)'
;VEAFDNVEIATIVTDGWSMEIPSAIFDGLEGTVEITADVVDVSEIPAEYRIFAGNKKVIVLDMTVGGTEVTNFGKNTVSVTFKYVPDADEKMDNISVFWIDEANGNIVEYPAIYDPETGEVTFDTNHFSYWFVGERTSESDMSDVMPYIAAFLVIIAGLCVTLLRMKR
;
A
#
# COMPACT_ATOMS: atom_id res chain seq x y z
N VAL A 1 -16.60 13.19 20.94
CA VAL A 1 -15.39 13.22 20.10
C VAL A 1 -14.43 14.11 20.85
N GLU A 2 -13.44 13.52 21.53
CA GLU A 2 -12.40 14.34 22.15
C GLU A 2 -11.48 14.79 21.03
N ALA A 3 -11.37 16.11 20.85
CA ALA A 3 -10.40 16.69 19.94
C ALA A 3 -8.99 16.31 20.42
N PHE A 4 -8.07 16.08 19.48
CA PHE A 4 -6.64 15.85 19.74
C PHE A 4 -5.92 17.11 20.27
N ASP A 5 -6.60 17.97 21.03
CA ASP A 5 -6.02 19.16 21.64
C ASP A 5 -4.88 18.72 22.57
N ASN A 6 -3.64 18.97 22.14
CA ASN A 6 -2.35 18.62 22.75
C ASN A 6 -1.75 17.23 22.42
N VAL A 7 -2.29 16.48 21.45
CA VAL A 7 -1.63 15.27 20.92
C VAL A 7 -0.87 15.63 19.65
N GLU A 8 0.45 15.52 19.65
CA GLU A 8 1.28 15.77 18.45
C GLU A 8 1.27 14.55 17.50
N ILE A 9 1.26 13.34 18.07
CA ILE A 9 1.22 12.07 17.34
C ILE A 9 0.18 11.17 18.00
N ALA A 10 -0.79 10.70 17.22
CA ALA A 10 -1.71 9.66 17.60
C ALA A 10 -1.08 8.30 17.32
N THR A 11 -0.93 7.46 18.35
CA THR A 11 -0.42 6.10 18.22
C THR A 11 -1.57 5.11 18.33
N ILE A 12 -1.70 4.23 17.33
CA ILE A 12 -2.65 3.12 17.34
C ILE A 12 -1.84 1.83 17.40
N VAL A 13 -2.17 0.94 18.31
CA VAL A 13 -1.50 -0.36 18.46
C VAL A 13 -2.56 -1.45 18.53
N THR A 14 -2.37 -2.48 17.72
CA THR A 14 -3.17 -3.71 17.71
C THR A 14 -2.25 -4.92 17.84
N ASP A 15 -2.81 -6.12 17.91
CA ASP A 15 -2.01 -7.35 17.96
C ASP A 15 -1.22 -7.64 16.66
N GLY A 16 -1.64 -7.05 15.54
CA GLY A 16 -1.09 -7.32 14.21
C GLY A 16 -0.37 -6.14 13.54
N TRP A 17 -0.68 -4.91 13.94
CA TRP A 17 -0.12 -3.68 13.36
C TRP A 17 -0.16 -2.51 14.33
N SER A 18 0.70 -1.53 14.10
CA SER A 18 0.65 -0.22 14.75
C SER A 18 0.88 0.92 13.76
N MET A 19 0.38 2.10 14.10
CA MET A 19 0.61 3.32 13.34
C MET A 19 0.91 4.49 14.26
N GLU A 20 1.82 5.36 13.81
CA GLU A 20 2.07 6.67 14.39
C GLU A 20 1.66 7.75 13.39
N ILE A 21 0.64 8.51 13.75
CA ILE A 21 -0.04 9.46 12.85
C ILE A 21 0.10 10.88 13.42
N PRO A 22 0.84 11.78 12.76
CA PRO A 22 0.91 13.18 13.17
C PRO A 22 -0.48 13.82 13.17
N SER A 23 -0.83 14.52 14.24
CA SER A 23 -2.15 15.17 14.36
C SER A 23 -2.39 16.26 13.31
N ALA A 24 -1.32 16.84 12.78
CA ALA A 24 -1.34 17.80 11.66
C ALA A 24 -1.99 17.24 10.38
N ILE A 25 -2.14 15.92 10.24
CA ILE A 25 -2.91 15.30 9.14
C ILE A 25 -4.41 15.63 9.26
N PHE A 26 -4.88 15.85 10.48
CA PHE A 26 -6.28 16.13 10.79
C PHE A 26 -6.61 17.63 10.81
N ASP A 27 -5.65 18.52 10.55
CA ASP A 27 -5.83 19.96 10.58
C ASP A 27 -6.92 20.41 9.60
N GLY A 28 -7.98 21.03 10.13
CA GLY A 28 -9.12 21.50 9.34
C GLY A 28 -10.09 20.40 8.88
N LEU A 29 -9.90 19.16 9.35
CA LEU A 29 -10.87 18.08 9.19
C LEU A 29 -11.75 17.98 10.42
N GLU A 30 -13.03 17.65 10.23
CA GLU A 30 -14.01 17.52 11.31
C GLU A 30 -14.73 16.18 11.21
N GLY A 31 -14.98 15.55 12.36
CA GLY A 31 -15.76 14.31 12.46
C GLY A 31 -15.02 13.17 13.17
N THR A 32 -15.59 11.98 13.07
CA THR A 32 -14.98 10.74 13.61
C THR A 32 -13.82 10.32 12.72
N VAL A 33 -12.70 9.97 13.34
CA VAL A 33 -11.56 9.34 12.67
C VAL A 33 -11.73 7.83 12.74
N GLU A 34 -11.74 7.17 11.59
CA GLU A 34 -11.76 5.71 11.47
C GLU A 34 -10.51 5.29 10.69
N ILE A 35 -9.75 4.33 11.22
CA ILE A 35 -8.49 3.87 10.63
C ILE A 35 -8.50 2.35 10.66
N THR A 36 -8.20 1.74 9.52
CA THR A 36 -8.08 0.29 9.40
C THR A 36 -6.80 -0.08 8.68
N ALA A 37 -6.19 -1.18 9.12
CA ALA A 37 -5.13 -1.83 8.40
C ALA A 37 -5.43 -3.32 8.36
N ASP A 38 -5.56 -3.85 7.15
CA ASP A 38 -5.91 -5.24 6.91
C ASP A 38 -4.85 -5.91 6.04
N VAL A 39 -4.56 -7.16 6.35
CA VAL A 39 -3.74 -8.02 5.50
C VAL A 39 -4.68 -8.96 4.77
N VAL A 40 -4.86 -8.73 3.47
CA VAL A 40 -5.81 -9.45 2.62
C VAL A 40 -5.09 -10.33 1.61
N ASP A 41 -5.77 -11.36 1.12
CA ASP A 41 -5.28 -12.13 -0.02
C ASP A 41 -5.36 -11.29 -1.30
N VAL A 42 -4.46 -11.53 -2.25
CA VAL A 42 -4.47 -10.84 -3.56
C VAL A 42 -5.81 -10.99 -4.30
N SER A 43 -6.59 -12.04 -4.03
CA SER A 43 -7.92 -12.21 -4.61
C SER A 43 -8.96 -11.20 -4.12
N GLU A 44 -8.68 -10.50 -3.02
CA GLU A 44 -9.59 -9.55 -2.38
C GLU A 44 -9.41 -8.12 -2.92
N ILE A 45 -8.28 -7.81 -3.55
CA ILE A 45 -8.08 -6.49 -4.19
C ILE A 45 -8.68 -6.45 -5.61
N PRO A 46 -8.89 -5.25 -6.20
CA PRO A 46 -9.40 -5.10 -7.55
C PRO A 46 -8.59 -5.91 -8.59
N ALA A 47 -9.30 -6.52 -9.55
CA ALA A 47 -8.71 -7.50 -10.48
C ALA A 47 -7.53 -6.96 -11.30
N GLU A 48 -7.57 -5.68 -11.65
CA GLU A 48 -6.52 -4.97 -12.40
C GLU A 48 -5.21 -4.82 -11.64
N TYR A 49 -5.24 -4.90 -10.30
CA TYR A 49 -4.05 -4.73 -9.46
C TYR A 49 -3.41 -6.04 -9.00
N ARG A 50 -4.11 -7.17 -9.18
CA ARG A 50 -3.64 -8.50 -8.70
C ARG A 50 -2.34 -8.95 -9.33
N ILE A 51 -2.12 -8.57 -10.60
CA ILE A 51 -0.90 -8.95 -11.34
C ILE A 51 0.37 -8.40 -10.69
N PHE A 52 0.26 -7.28 -9.98
CA PHE A 52 1.36 -6.60 -9.34
C PHE A 52 1.80 -7.28 -8.05
N ALA A 53 0.86 -7.72 -7.22
CA ALA A 53 1.14 -8.40 -5.96
C ALA A 53 1.49 -9.89 -6.15
N GLY A 54 1.18 -10.48 -7.31
CA GLY A 54 1.45 -11.89 -7.57
C GLY A 54 0.69 -12.80 -6.60
N ASN A 55 1.41 -13.58 -5.80
CA ASN A 55 0.86 -14.43 -4.73
C ASN A 55 1.08 -13.84 -3.33
N LYS A 56 1.61 -12.62 -3.23
CA LYS A 56 1.95 -12.00 -1.95
C LYS A 56 0.69 -11.44 -1.28
N LYS A 57 0.71 -11.39 0.05
CA LYS A 57 -0.35 -10.74 0.83
C LYS A 57 -0.31 -9.23 0.63
N VAL A 58 -1.49 -8.62 0.57
CA VAL A 58 -1.64 -7.18 0.35
C VAL A 58 -2.09 -6.53 1.65
N ILE A 59 -1.43 -5.46 2.01
CA ILE A 59 -1.75 -4.59 3.13
C ILE A 59 -2.63 -3.46 2.59
N VAL A 60 -3.85 -3.37 3.09
CA VAL A 60 -4.80 -2.32 2.78
C VAL A 60 -4.85 -1.37 3.96
N LEU A 61 -4.47 -0.12 3.71
CA LEU A 61 -4.52 0.94 4.70
C LEU A 61 -5.65 1.90 4.31
N ASP A 62 -6.59 2.12 5.22
CA ASP A 62 -7.71 3.03 5.00
C ASP A 62 -7.83 3.99 6.19
N MET A 63 -8.21 5.22 5.88
CA MET A 63 -8.49 6.25 6.88
C MET A 63 -9.64 7.12 6.38
N THR A 64 -10.63 7.32 7.24
CA THR A 64 -11.69 8.31 7.00
C THR A 64 -11.79 9.29 8.16
N VAL A 65 -12.16 10.52 7.84
CA VAL A 65 -12.46 11.58 8.80
C VAL A 65 -13.83 12.16 8.47
N GLY A 66 -14.78 12.03 9.40
CA GLY A 66 -16.16 12.43 9.16
C GLY A 66 -16.82 11.69 7.99
N GLY A 67 -16.36 10.47 7.70
CA GLY A 67 -16.81 9.66 6.55
C GLY A 67 -16.22 10.06 5.21
N THR A 68 -15.25 10.98 5.17
CA THR A 68 -14.48 11.31 3.97
C THR A 68 -13.14 10.60 4.01
N GLU A 69 -12.79 9.92 2.93
CA GLU A 69 -11.51 9.22 2.77
C GLU A 69 -10.32 10.18 2.78
N VAL A 70 -9.25 9.82 3.50
CA VAL A 70 -8.01 10.60 3.63
C VAL A 70 -6.83 9.68 3.30
N THR A 71 -6.41 9.71 2.05
CA THR A 71 -5.29 8.87 1.56
C THR A 71 -4.02 9.66 1.26
N ASN A 72 -4.02 11.00 1.36
CA ASN A 72 -2.86 11.84 1.08
C ASN A 72 -2.56 12.76 2.26
N PHE A 73 -1.36 12.64 2.81
CA PHE A 73 -0.90 13.34 4.01
C PHE A 73 0.00 14.54 3.68
N GLY A 74 0.19 14.84 2.39
CA GLY A 74 0.99 15.96 1.91
C GLY A 74 2.45 15.86 2.32
N LYS A 75 2.86 16.72 3.27
CA LYS A 75 4.23 16.76 3.83
C LYS A 75 4.37 15.96 5.12
N ASN A 76 3.26 15.52 5.70
CA ASN A 76 3.27 14.69 6.89
C ASN A 76 3.51 13.24 6.50
N THR A 77 4.03 12.48 7.44
CA THR A 77 4.38 11.07 7.24
C THR A 77 3.78 10.26 8.38
N VAL A 78 3.12 9.15 8.03
CA VAL A 78 2.62 8.15 8.96
C VAL A 78 3.62 7.01 9.01
N SER A 79 4.04 6.63 10.22
CA SER A 79 4.83 5.41 10.41
C SER A 79 3.87 4.22 10.56
N VAL A 80 4.10 3.17 9.78
CA VAL A 80 3.27 1.96 9.75
C VAL A 80 4.15 0.76 10.06
N THR A 81 3.71 -0.04 11.04
CA THR A 81 4.37 -1.28 11.43
C THR A 81 3.38 -2.42 11.40
N PHE A 82 3.80 -3.59 10.89
CA PHE A 82 2.97 -4.79 10.89
C PHE A 82 3.85 -6.04 10.98
N LYS A 83 3.27 -7.14 11.45
CA LYS A 83 3.95 -8.43 11.49
C LYS A 83 4.05 -9.04 10.09
N TYR A 84 5.24 -9.49 9.74
CA TYR A 84 5.53 -10.18 8.50
C TYR A 84 6.39 -11.40 8.77
N VAL A 85 6.00 -12.54 8.20
CA VAL A 85 6.80 -13.75 8.22
C VAL A 85 7.28 -13.99 6.79
N PRO A 86 8.56 -13.72 6.48
CA PRO A 86 9.11 -14.02 5.16
C PRO A 86 8.91 -15.48 4.78
N ASP A 87 8.69 -15.73 3.50
CA ASP A 87 8.70 -17.10 2.99
C ASP A 87 10.10 -17.72 3.12
N ALA A 88 10.19 -19.06 3.10
CA ALA A 88 11.43 -19.77 3.41
C ALA A 88 12.60 -19.47 2.47
N ASP A 89 12.31 -18.97 1.27
CA ASP A 89 13.26 -18.58 0.24
C ASP A 89 13.56 -17.07 0.20
N GLU A 90 12.81 -16.24 0.94
CA GLU A 90 13.03 -14.79 1.00
C GLU A 90 14.22 -14.43 1.90
N LYS A 91 15.07 -13.53 1.41
CA LYS A 91 16.17 -12.98 2.22
C LYS A 91 15.70 -11.82 3.07
N MET A 92 15.86 -11.96 4.39
CA MET A 92 15.48 -10.93 5.37
C MET A 92 16.11 -9.55 5.09
N ASP A 93 17.39 -9.51 4.69
CA ASP A 93 18.10 -8.26 4.35
C ASP A 93 17.55 -7.57 3.09
N ASN A 94 16.75 -8.27 2.29
CA ASN A 94 16.17 -7.78 1.07
C ASN A 94 14.67 -7.47 1.21
N ILE A 95 14.07 -7.61 2.39
CA ILE A 95 12.64 -7.28 2.56
C ILE A 95 12.41 -5.79 2.30
N SER A 96 11.37 -5.50 1.51
CA SER A 96 10.89 -4.15 1.24
C SER A 96 9.37 -4.13 1.19
N VAL A 97 8.79 -2.94 1.30
CA VAL A 97 7.39 -2.73 0.92
C VAL A 97 7.32 -2.18 -0.51
N PHE A 98 6.20 -2.45 -1.16
CA PHE A 98 5.86 -1.95 -2.48
C PHE A 98 4.46 -1.40 -2.42
N TRP A 99 4.19 -0.33 -3.16
CA TRP A 99 2.83 0.14 -3.36
C TRP A 99 2.45 0.10 -4.83
N ILE A 100 1.14 0.00 -5.07
CA ILE A 100 0.57 0.00 -6.42
C ILE A 100 0.27 1.44 -6.81
N ASP A 101 0.99 1.97 -7.79
CA ASP A 101 0.67 3.25 -8.40
C ASP A 101 -0.52 3.06 -9.34
N GLU A 102 -1.71 3.19 -8.78
CA GLU A 102 -2.98 3.05 -9.50
C GLU A 102 -3.08 4.06 -10.67
N ALA A 103 -2.42 5.22 -10.57
CA ALA A 103 -2.45 6.26 -11.61
C ALA A 103 -1.58 5.89 -12.81
N ASN A 104 -0.42 5.28 -12.58
CA ASN A 104 0.52 4.89 -13.64
C ASN A 104 0.43 3.41 -14.02
N GLY A 105 -0.29 2.60 -13.24
CA GLY A 105 -0.42 1.16 -13.44
C GLY A 105 0.92 0.42 -13.28
N ASN A 106 1.70 0.73 -12.24
CA ASN A 106 2.94 0.04 -11.94
C ASN A 106 3.11 -0.19 -10.42
N ILE A 107 4.18 -0.89 -10.04
CA ILE A 107 4.61 -1.02 -8.64
C ILE A 107 5.80 -0.13 -8.39
N VAL A 108 5.84 0.45 -7.21
CA VAL A 108 6.95 1.27 -6.77
C VAL A 108 7.50 0.67 -5.49
N GLU A 109 8.77 0.30 -5.52
CA GLU A 109 9.51 -0.12 -4.33
C GLU A 109 9.62 1.06 -3.37
N TYR A 110 9.40 0.77 -2.09
CA TYR A 110 9.45 1.78 -1.04
C TYR A 110 10.25 1.24 0.15
N PRO A 111 11.18 2.04 0.72
CA PRO A 111 12.04 1.57 1.79
C PRO A 111 11.25 1.08 3.00
N ALA A 112 11.69 -0.05 3.56
CA ALA A 112 11.17 -0.61 4.81
C ALA A 112 12.33 -1.14 5.65
N ILE A 113 12.10 -1.24 6.96
CA ILE A 113 13.01 -1.88 7.91
C ILE A 113 12.32 -3.15 8.38
N TYR A 114 12.98 -4.30 8.20
CA TYR A 114 12.55 -5.56 8.79
C TYR A 114 13.36 -5.87 10.04
N ASP A 115 12.69 -6.10 11.16
CA ASP A 115 13.28 -6.57 12.41
C ASP A 115 13.12 -8.10 12.51
N PRO A 116 14.21 -8.89 12.39
CA PRO A 116 14.13 -10.35 12.46
C PRO A 116 13.87 -10.88 13.88
N GLU A 117 14.07 -10.07 14.93
CA GLU A 117 13.78 -10.47 16.31
C GLU A 117 12.28 -10.40 16.61
N THR A 118 11.60 -9.35 16.13
CA THR A 118 10.16 -9.16 16.34
C THR A 118 9.30 -9.69 15.19
N GLY A 119 9.88 -9.87 14.00
CA GLY A 119 9.16 -10.22 12.77
C GLY A 119 8.32 -9.06 12.26
N GLU A 120 8.74 -7.83 12.46
CA GLU A 120 8.00 -6.63 12.09
C GLU A 120 8.64 -5.92 10.91
N VAL A 121 7.80 -5.40 10.02
CA VAL A 121 8.20 -4.49 8.94
C VAL A 121 7.66 -3.12 9.27
N THR A 122 8.55 -2.11 9.24
CA THR A 122 8.20 -0.71 9.47
C THR A 122 8.54 0.13 8.25
N PHE A 123 7.62 0.98 7.83
CA PHE A 123 7.84 1.95 6.75
C PHE A 123 7.07 3.25 7.02
N ASP A 124 7.55 4.33 6.41
CA ASP A 124 7.08 5.68 6.64
C ASP A 124 6.44 6.22 5.35
N THR A 125 5.13 6.44 5.32
CA THR A 125 4.44 6.88 4.09
C THR A 125 3.71 8.21 4.25
N ASN A 126 3.64 8.99 3.17
CA ASN A 126 2.82 10.19 3.08
C ASN A 126 1.49 9.97 2.37
N HIS A 127 1.17 8.73 2.02
CA HIS A 127 -0.09 8.36 1.40
C HIS A 127 -0.50 6.91 1.70
N PHE A 128 -1.79 6.64 1.61
CA PHE A 128 -2.33 5.28 1.62
C PHE A 128 -2.64 4.81 0.19
N SER A 129 -2.46 3.52 0.00
CA SER A 129 -2.60 2.78 -1.26
C SER A 129 -2.69 1.29 -0.91
N TYR A 130 -2.71 0.41 -1.92
CA TYR A 130 -2.46 -1.01 -1.74
C TYR A 130 -0.96 -1.24 -1.60
N TRP A 131 -0.55 -1.75 -0.45
CA TRP A 131 0.84 -2.07 -0.14
C TRP A 131 1.04 -3.58 -0.15
N PHE A 132 2.24 -4.08 -0.43
CA PHE A 132 2.58 -5.48 -0.18
C PHE A 132 4.05 -5.58 0.19
N VAL A 133 4.40 -6.62 0.94
CA VAL A 133 5.78 -6.91 1.31
C VAL A 133 6.33 -7.93 0.34
N GLY A 134 7.59 -7.77 -0.05
CA GLY A 134 8.32 -8.86 -0.69
C GLY A 134 9.82 -8.65 -0.65
N GLU A 135 10.55 -9.67 -1.08
CA GLU A 135 11.96 -9.52 -1.40
C GLU A 135 12.17 -8.50 -2.53
N ARG A 136 13.04 -7.53 -2.29
CA ARG A 136 13.64 -6.65 -3.30
C ARG A 136 14.43 -7.52 -4.27
N THR A 137 13.83 -7.75 -5.44
CA THR A 137 14.51 -8.40 -6.55
C THR A 137 15.33 -7.37 -7.32
N SER A 138 16.54 -7.73 -7.77
CA SER A 138 17.27 -6.89 -8.72
C SER A 138 16.49 -6.75 -10.04
N GLU A 139 16.72 -5.64 -10.78
CA GLU A 139 16.11 -5.36 -12.10
C GLU A 139 16.14 -6.54 -13.09
N SER A 140 17.09 -7.47 -12.93
CA SER A 140 17.17 -8.72 -13.70
C SER A 140 15.91 -9.59 -13.60
N ASP A 141 15.25 -9.62 -12.45
CA ASP A 141 14.17 -10.59 -12.17
C ASP A 141 12.80 -9.98 -12.51
N MET A 142 12.66 -8.65 -12.48
CA MET A 142 11.49 -7.94 -13.00
C MET A 142 11.30 -8.12 -14.51
N SER A 143 12.35 -8.49 -15.24
CA SER A 143 12.30 -8.75 -16.68
C SER A 143 11.45 -9.99 -17.05
N ASP A 144 11.28 -10.94 -16.12
CA ASP A 144 10.42 -12.11 -16.29
C ASP A 144 8.92 -11.79 -16.10
N VAL A 145 8.61 -10.70 -15.40
CA VAL A 145 7.23 -10.25 -15.12
C VAL A 145 6.75 -9.20 -16.13
N MET A 146 7.66 -8.36 -16.64
CA MET A 146 7.40 -7.34 -17.66
C MET A 146 6.68 -7.80 -18.94
N PRO A 147 6.91 -9.00 -19.53
CA PRO A 147 6.14 -9.43 -20.70
C PRO A 147 4.64 -9.60 -20.43
N TYR A 148 4.24 -9.91 -19.19
CA TYR A 148 2.82 -10.06 -18.84
C TYR A 148 2.11 -8.70 -18.69
N ILE A 149 2.81 -7.69 -18.14
CA ILE A 149 2.28 -6.32 -18.01
C ILE A 149 2.18 -5.64 -19.39
N ALA A 150 3.20 -5.79 -20.25
CA ALA A 150 3.18 -5.24 -21.59
C ALA A 150 2.06 -5.83 -22.47
N ALA A 151 1.78 -7.13 -22.34
CA ALA A 151 0.69 -7.78 -23.07
C ALA A 151 -0.70 -7.25 -22.65
N PHE A 152 -0.91 -6.92 -21.37
CA PHE A 152 -2.19 -6.42 -20.86
C PHE A 152 -2.50 -4.98 -21.31
N LEU A 153 -1.51 -4.08 -21.36
CA LEU A 153 -1.70 -2.72 -21.88
C LEU A 153 -2.13 -2.71 -23.36
N VAL A 154 -1.62 -3.65 -24.16
CA VAL A 154 -2.04 -3.82 -25.57
C VAL A 154 -3.49 -4.29 -25.66
N ILE A 155 -3.94 -5.15 -24.75
CA ILE A 155 -5.34 -5.62 -24.71
C ILE A 155 -6.28 -4.47 -24.30
N ILE A 156 -5.94 -3.70 -23.26
CA ILE A 156 -6.75 -2.55 -22.83
C ILE A 156 -6.82 -1.48 -23.92
N ALA A 157 -5.69 -1.13 -24.54
CA ALA A 157 -5.67 -0.19 -25.66
C ALA A 157 -6.49 -0.71 -26.86
N GLY A 158 -6.39 -2.00 -27.18
CA GLY A 158 -7.20 -2.65 -28.21
C GLY A 158 -8.70 -2.63 -27.91
N LEU A 159 -9.09 -2.83 -26.65
CA LEU A 159 -10.49 -2.76 -26.21
C LEU A 159 -11.01 -1.32 -26.29
N CYS A 160 -10.23 -0.34 -25.79
CA CYS A 160 -10.56 1.08 -25.88
C CYS A 160 -10.72 1.55 -27.32
N VAL A 161 -9.83 1.15 -28.24
CA VAL A 161 -9.95 1.49 -29.67
C VAL A 161 -11.18 0.84 -30.30
N THR A 162 -11.49 -0.41 -29.95
CA THR A 162 -12.71 -1.10 -30.43
C THR A 162 -13.98 -0.40 -29.93
N LEU A 163 -14.03 -0.05 -28.64
CA LEU A 163 -15.18 0.64 -28.04
C LEU A 163 -15.35 2.06 -28.58
N LEU A 164 -14.27 2.78 -28.88
CA LEU A 164 -14.31 4.08 -29.55
C LEU A 164 -14.81 3.97 -31.01
N ARG A 165 -14.53 2.85 -31.70
CA ARG A 165 -15.08 2.58 -33.04
C ARG A 165 -16.55 2.20 -33.02
N MET A 166 -17.06 1.61 -31.94
CA MET A 166 -18.47 1.27 -31.76
C MET A 166 -19.36 2.47 -31.37
N LYS A 167 -18.76 3.57 -30.88
CA LYS A 167 -19.47 4.81 -30.52
C LYS A 167 -19.60 5.83 -31.67
N ARG A 168 -19.26 5.46 -32.91
CA ARG A 168 -19.41 6.29 -34.11
C ARG A 168 -20.56 5.83 -35.00
#